data_AF-A0AA43BAK7-F1
#
_entry.id   AF-A0AA43BAK7-F1
#
_cell.length_a   1.000
_cell.length_b   1.000
_cell.length_c   1.000
_cell.angle_alpha   90.00
_cell.angle_beta   90.00
_cell.angle_gamma   90.00
#
_symmetry.space_group_name_H-M   'P 1'
#
loop_
_entity.id
_entity.type
_entity.pdbx_description
1 polymer ?
#
loop_
_entity_poly.entity_id
_entity_poly.type
_entity_poly.pdbx_seq_one_letter_code
_entity_poly.pdbx_strand_id
1 'polypeptide(L)'
;MDVLIDAHCHFIRSTRALAAWGTTLNVAVHHLATLPAIEVMAALSAVPSSGLIGDQHHFLGAPASMNQCATEIIKAAMDATSDGASPELRHVYIGALQALLLAEASSVSRLYREIVL
;
A
#
# COMPACT_ATOMS: atom_id res chain seq x y z
N MET A 1 -16.94 0.32 -0.45
CA MET A 1 -15.96 -0.18 -1.44
C MET A 1 -14.99 -1.07 -0.66
N ASP A 2 -14.71 -2.28 -1.16
CA ASP A 2 -13.82 -3.21 -0.47
C ASP A 2 -12.41 -3.06 -1.05
N VAL A 3 -11.65 -2.13 -0.47
CA VAL A 3 -10.33 -1.71 -0.96
C VAL A 3 -9.38 -2.89 -1.17
N LEU A 4 -9.42 -3.90 -0.30
CA LEU A 4 -8.54 -5.06 -0.42
C LEU A 4 -8.94 -5.94 -1.60
N ILE A 5 -10.24 -6.25 -1.76
CA ILE A 5 -10.74 -7.06 -2.87
C ILE A 5 -10.48 -6.36 -4.21
N ASP A 6 -10.78 -5.08 -4.29
CA ASP A 6 -10.61 -4.32 -5.52
C ASP A 6 -9.12 -4.25 -5.90
N ALA A 7 -8.23 -3.97 -4.93
CA ALA A 7 -6.79 -3.93 -5.15
C ALA A 7 -6.24 -5.30 -5.59
N HIS A 8 -6.73 -6.39 -5.00
CA HIS A 8 -6.34 -7.74 -5.38
C HIS A 8 -6.80 -8.10 -6.79
N CYS A 9 -8.03 -7.73 -7.17
CA CYS A 9 -8.52 -7.92 -8.52
C CYS A 9 -7.70 -7.13 -9.54
N HIS A 10 -7.35 -5.87 -9.24
CA HIS A 10 -6.46 -5.08 -10.07
C HIS A 10 -5.09 -5.76 -10.21
N PHE A 11 -4.48 -6.17 -9.09
CA PHE A 11 -3.19 -6.84 -9.06
C PHE A 11 -3.15 -8.11 -9.93
N ILE A 12 -4.13 -9.00 -9.80
CA ILE A 12 -4.20 -10.23 -10.61
C ILE A 12 -4.33 -9.91 -12.11
N ARG A 13 -5.16 -8.92 -12.46
CA ARG A 13 -5.34 -8.52 -13.87
C ARG A 13 -4.05 -7.93 -14.46
N SER A 14 -3.35 -7.12 -13.67
CA SER A 14 -2.10 -6.45 -14.07
C SER A 14 -0.93 -7.43 -14.21
N THR A 15 -0.83 -8.43 -13.33
CA THR A 15 0.27 -9.40 -13.32
C THR A 15 -0.01 -10.66 -14.12
N ARG A 16 -1.30 -10.98 -14.36
CA ARG A 16 -1.77 -12.29 -14.86
C ARG A 16 -1.32 -13.46 -13.98
N ALA A 17 -1.04 -13.20 -12.70
CA ALA A 17 -0.61 -14.20 -11.73
C ALA A 17 -1.71 -14.46 -10.70
N LEU A 18 -1.84 -15.72 -10.27
CA LEU A 18 -2.59 -16.07 -9.06
C LEU A 18 -1.63 -15.91 -7.87
N ALA A 19 -1.97 -15.04 -6.92
CA ALA A 19 -1.13 -14.77 -5.76
C ALA A 19 -1.95 -14.72 -4.48
N ALA A 20 -1.27 -14.87 -3.35
CA ALA A 20 -1.89 -14.70 -2.04
C ALA A 20 -2.18 -13.21 -1.76
N TRP A 21 -3.17 -12.94 -0.91
CA TRP A 21 -3.53 -11.59 -0.47
C TRP A 21 -2.36 -10.83 0.15
N GLY A 22 -1.49 -11.53 0.91
CA GLY A 22 -0.27 -10.95 1.49
C GLY A 22 0.73 -10.49 0.44
N THR A 23 0.78 -11.14 -0.73
CA THR A 23 1.60 -10.70 -1.86
C THR A 23 1.07 -9.40 -2.44
N THR A 24 -0.26 -9.26 -2.57
CA THR A 24 -0.87 -8.00 -3.01
C THR A 24 -0.53 -6.86 -2.08
N LEU A 25 -0.68 -7.04 -0.77
CA LEU A 25 -0.33 -5.98 0.19
C LEU A 25 1.17 -5.67 0.14
N ASN A 26 2.04 -6.68 0.04
CA ASN A 26 3.47 -6.46 -0.08
C ASN A 26 3.85 -5.63 -1.31
N VAL A 27 3.28 -5.95 -2.48
CA VAL A 27 3.48 -5.17 -3.71
C VAL A 27 2.89 -3.78 -3.60
N ALA A 28 1.72 -3.63 -2.96
CA ALA A 28 1.11 -2.33 -2.70
C ALA A 28 2.02 -1.43 -1.87
N VAL A 29 2.58 -1.95 -0.76
CA VAL A 29 3.48 -1.19 0.12
C VAL A 29 4.74 -0.76 -0.63
N HIS A 30 5.35 -1.65 -1.40
CA HIS A 30 6.53 -1.28 -2.19
C HIS A 30 6.18 -0.31 -3.33
N HIS A 31 4.96 -0.39 -3.88
CA HIS A 31 4.53 0.59 -4.88
C HIS A 31 4.39 1.98 -4.26
N LEU A 32 3.77 2.06 -3.08
CA LEU A 32 3.67 3.31 -2.32
C LEU A 32 5.06 3.90 -2.03
N ALA A 33 6.06 3.06 -1.72
CA ALA A 33 7.44 3.50 -1.50
C ALA A 33 8.13 4.08 -2.76
N THR A 34 7.59 3.85 -3.96
CA THR A 34 8.11 4.47 -5.20
C THR A 34 7.56 5.86 -5.46
N LEU A 35 6.53 6.28 -4.73
CA LEU A 35 5.90 7.60 -4.92
C LEU A 35 6.67 8.70 -4.20
N PRO A 36 6.57 9.96 -4.65
CA PRO A 36 7.15 11.10 -3.95
C PRO A 36 6.63 11.20 -2.51
N ALA A 37 7.52 11.45 -1.55
CA ALA A 37 7.20 11.45 -0.12
C ALA A 37 6.05 12.42 0.25
N ILE A 38 5.92 13.53 -0.47
CA ILE A 38 4.82 14.49 -0.25
C ILE A 38 3.46 13.94 -0.71
N GLU A 39 3.44 13.18 -1.81
CA GLU A 39 2.23 12.50 -2.30
C GLU A 39 1.84 11.35 -1.37
N VAL A 40 2.83 10.62 -0.87
CA VAL A 40 2.64 9.60 0.16
C VAL A 40 2.01 10.24 1.40
N MET A 41 2.57 11.33 1.93
CA MET A 41 2.01 11.98 3.12
C MET A 41 0.55 12.43 2.91
N ALA A 42 0.25 12.99 1.74
CA ALA A 42 -1.11 13.38 1.38
C ALA A 42 -2.05 12.16 1.35
N ALA A 43 -1.63 11.04 0.75
CA ALA A 43 -2.41 9.81 0.71
C ALA A 43 -2.65 9.24 2.13
N LEU A 44 -1.60 9.18 2.96
CA LEU A 44 -1.70 8.67 4.33
C LEU A 44 -2.62 9.55 5.20
N SER A 45 -2.55 10.87 5.04
CA SER A 45 -3.38 11.82 5.79
C SER A 45 -4.85 11.79 5.39
N ALA A 46 -5.16 11.32 4.17
CA ALA A 46 -6.53 11.15 3.69
C ALA A 46 -7.19 9.85 4.18
N VAL A 47 -6.42 8.88 4.69
CA VAL A 47 -6.98 7.59 5.14
C VAL A 47 -8.02 7.75 6.26
N PRO A 48 -7.79 8.53 7.33
CA PRO A 48 -8.79 8.70 8.38
C PRO A 48 -10.13 9.29 7.89
N SER A 49 -10.13 10.09 6.82
CA SER A 49 -11.32 10.70 6.23
C SER A 49 -11.90 9.91 5.05
N SER A 50 -11.33 8.75 4.70
CA SER A 50 -11.75 7.93 3.56
C SER A 50 -13.11 7.25 3.71
N GLY A 51 -13.73 7.32 4.91
CA GLY A 51 -14.98 6.63 5.23
C GLY A 51 -14.81 5.12 5.43
N LEU A 52 -13.58 4.61 5.43
CA LEU A 52 -13.28 3.24 5.83
C LEU A 52 -13.52 3.09 7.34
N ILE A 53 -14.53 2.30 7.67
CA ILE A 53 -14.97 2.00 9.03
C ILE A 53 -14.98 0.49 9.23
N GLY A 54 -14.58 0.03 10.41
CA GLY A 54 -14.65 -1.39 10.76
C GLY A 54 -13.64 -1.79 11.82
N ASP A 55 -13.92 -2.90 12.48
CA ASP A 55 -13.11 -3.58 13.48
C ASP A 55 -12.65 -4.97 12.98
N GLN A 56 -12.83 -5.24 11.68
CA GLN A 56 -12.48 -6.51 11.07
C GLN A 56 -10.95 -6.68 10.99
N HIS A 57 -10.52 -7.89 11.33
CA HIS A 57 -9.12 -8.28 11.28
C HIS A 57 -8.91 -9.25 10.12
N HIS A 58 -7.94 -8.95 9.25
CA HIS A 58 -7.60 -9.80 8.10
C HIS A 58 -6.17 -10.30 8.24
N PHE A 59 -6.00 -11.62 8.23
CA PHE A 59 -4.69 -12.27 8.26
C PHE A 59 -4.27 -12.61 6.84
N LEU A 60 -3.40 -11.78 6.26
CA LEU A 60 -3.08 -11.85 4.83
C LEU A 60 -1.87 -12.74 4.50
N GLY A 61 -1.07 -13.13 5.50
CA GLY A 61 0.17 -13.89 5.29
C GLY A 61 1.27 -13.09 4.58
N ALA A 62 1.36 -11.78 4.81
CA ALA A 62 2.40 -10.93 4.23
C ALA A 62 3.78 -11.18 4.89
N PRO A 63 4.90 -10.96 4.18
CA PRO A 63 6.25 -11.13 4.74
C PRO A 63 6.51 -10.17 5.91
N ALA A 64 7.24 -10.63 6.93
CA ALA A 64 7.58 -9.80 8.10
C ALA A 64 8.38 -8.54 7.74
N SER A 65 9.19 -8.58 6.67
CA SER A 65 9.95 -7.44 6.15
C SER A 65 9.06 -6.29 5.66
N MET A 66 7.79 -6.52 5.38
CA MET A 66 6.84 -5.49 4.95
C MET A 66 6.65 -4.41 6.03
N ASN A 67 6.67 -4.77 7.31
CA ASN A 67 6.53 -3.81 8.41
C ASN A 67 7.71 -2.82 8.45
N GLN A 68 8.91 -3.29 8.09
CA GLN A 68 10.09 -2.43 8.02
C GLN A 68 9.93 -1.40 6.91
N CYS A 69 9.55 -1.84 5.70
CA CYS A 69 9.29 -0.94 4.57
C CYS A 69 8.20 0.08 4.93
N ALA A 70 7.09 -0.36 5.54
CA ALA A 70 6.02 0.54 5.97
C ALA A 70 6.49 1.60 6.99
N THR A 71 7.38 1.22 7.91
CA THR A 71 7.97 2.15 8.89
C THR A 71 8.89 3.17 8.20
N GLU A 72 9.68 2.73 7.22
CA GLU A 72 10.54 3.60 6.42
C GLU A 72 9.73 4.61 5.58
N ILE A 73 8.59 4.19 5.03
CA ILE A 73 7.64 5.06 4.33
C ILE A 73 7.12 6.16 5.26
N ILE A 74 6.68 5.83 6.47
CA ILE A 74 6.20 6.82 7.47
C ILE A 74 7.31 7.82 7.76
N LYS A 75 8.53 7.34 8.01
CA LYS A 75 9.67 8.20 8.29
C LYS A 75 9.96 9.15 7.13
N ALA A 76 10.05 8.64 5.90
CA ALA A 76 10.32 9.46 4.72
C ALA A 76 9.22 10.51 4.47
N ALA A 77 7.95 10.14 4.67
CA ALA A 77 6.81 11.06 4.56
C ALA A 77 6.87 12.16 5.62
N MET A 78 7.18 11.81 6.87
CA MET A 78 7.34 12.77 7.97
C MET A 78 8.52 13.70 7.75
N ASP A 79 9.68 13.20 7.29
CA ASP A 79 10.86 14.02 7.02
C ASP A 79 10.61 15.03 5.88
N ALA A 80 9.67 14.74 4.97
CA ALA A 80 9.30 15.61 3.86
C ALA A 80 8.28 16.71 4.21
N THR A 81 7.68 16.67 5.40
CA THR A 81 6.63 17.62 5.81
C THR A 81 6.83 18.14 7.22
N SER A 82 6.72 19.45 7.41
CA SER A 82 6.98 20.07 8.72
C SER A 82 5.79 20.07 9.68
N ASP A 83 4.61 19.58 9.27
CA ASP A 83 3.37 19.77 10.01
C ASP A 83 2.39 18.60 9.79
N GLY A 84 1.94 17.96 10.86
CA GLY A 84 0.95 16.88 10.79
C GLY A 84 1.05 15.85 11.91
N ALA A 85 -0.08 15.17 12.17
CA ALA A 85 -0.11 14.00 13.03
C ALA A 85 0.64 12.83 12.36
N SER A 86 1.41 12.06 13.13
CA SER A 86 2.16 10.92 12.59
C SER A 86 1.21 9.83 12.07
N PRO A 87 1.32 9.42 10.80
CA PRO A 87 0.53 8.32 10.28
C PRO A 87 0.90 7.00 10.99
N GLU A 88 -0.11 6.23 11.39
CA GLU A 88 0.10 4.87 11.89
C GLU A 88 0.28 3.86 10.75
N LEU A 89 0.84 2.69 11.06
CA LEU A 89 1.06 1.60 10.10
C LEU A 89 -0.21 1.21 9.32
N ARG A 90 -1.39 1.26 9.95
CA ARG A 90 -2.66 0.96 9.26
C ARG A 90 -2.95 1.94 8.12
N HIS A 91 -2.55 3.21 8.25
CA HIS A 91 -2.71 4.19 7.20
C HIS A 91 -1.83 3.85 6.00
N VAL A 92 -0.62 3.32 6.25
CA VAL A 92 0.27 2.85 5.18
C VAL A 92 -0.36 1.70 4.40
N TYR A 93 -0.91 0.70 5.09
CA TYR A 93 -1.51 -0.46 4.40
C TYR A 93 -2.73 -0.08 3.57
N ILE A 94 -3.60 0.77 4.12
CA ILE A 94 -4.77 1.25 3.39
C ILE A 94 -4.36 2.15 2.22
N GLY A 95 -3.50 3.15 2.47
CA GLY A 95 -3.01 4.07 1.46
C GLY A 95 -2.26 3.35 0.34
N ALA A 96 -1.52 2.30 0.66
CA ALA A 96 -0.84 1.44 -0.30
C ALA A 96 -1.83 0.72 -1.22
N LEU A 97 -2.90 0.12 -0.68
CA LEU A 97 -3.91 -0.55 -1.48
C LEU A 97 -4.67 0.44 -2.38
N GLN A 98 -4.96 1.64 -1.88
CA GLN A 98 -5.55 2.72 -2.66
C GLN A 98 -4.61 3.20 -3.78
N ALA A 99 -3.32 3.37 -3.49
CA ALA A 99 -2.33 3.73 -4.50
C ALA A 99 -2.21 2.64 -5.58
N LEU A 100 -2.19 1.36 -5.17
CA LEU A 100 -2.13 0.23 -6.10
C LEU A 100 -3.34 0.19 -7.04
N LEU A 101 -4.54 0.57 -6.56
CA LEU A 101 -5.74 0.65 -7.39
C LEU A 101 -5.64 1.68 -8.51
N LEU A 102 -4.89 2.76 -8.28
CA LEU A 102 -4.68 3.85 -9.23
C LEU A 102 -3.44 3.62 -10.11
N ALA A 103 -2.61 2.63 -9.78
CA ALA A 103 -1.38 2.34 -10.48
C ALA A 103 -1.63 1.80 -11.90
N GLU A 104 -0.73 2.13 -12.82
CA GLU A 104 -0.73 1.51 -14.13
C GLU A 104 -0.37 0.02 -14.04
N ALA A 105 -1.06 -0.82 -14.82
CA ALA A 105 -0.84 -2.26 -14.84
C ALA A 105 0.61 -2.65 -15.15
N SER A 106 1.29 -1.88 -16.00
CA SER A 106 2.72 -2.03 -16.34
C SER A 106 3.61 -1.88 -15.12
N SER A 107 3.38 -0.85 -14.30
CA SER A 107 4.12 -0.56 -13.07
C SER A 107 3.92 -1.67 -12.03
N VAL A 108 2.67 -2.10 -11.83
CA VAL A 108 2.35 -3.21 -10.92
C VAL A 108 3.02 -4.51 -11.38
N SER A 109 2.94 -4.82 -12.67
CA SER A 109 3.54 -6.03 -13.26
C SER A 109 5.07 -6.04 -13.11
N ARG A 110 5.72 -4.89 -13.35
CA ARG A 110 7.18 -4.75 -13.16
C ARG A 110 7.57 -4.96 -11.71
N LEU A 111 6.91 -4.27 -10.79
CA LEU A 111 7.24 -4.33 -9.37
C LEU A 111 7.01 -5.72 -8.77
N TYR A 112 5.95 -6.41 -9.20
CA TYR A 112 5.70 -7.81 -8.82
C TYR A 112 6.88 -8.71 -9.19
N ARG A 113 7.42 -8.57 -10.41
CA ARG A 113 8.59 -9.35 -10.86
C ARG A 113 9.86 -9.03 -10.08
N GLU A 114 10.03 -7.79 -9.60
CA GLU A 114 11.24 -7.39 -8.88
C GLU A 114 11.27 -7.91 -7.43
N ILE A 115 10.11 -8.09 -6.81
CA ILE A 115 10.03 -8.37 -5.36
C ILE A 115 9.65 -9.82 -5.07
N VAL A 116 8.98 -10.50 -6.00
CA VAL A 116 8.39 -11.83 -5.76
C VAL A 116 9.04 -12.93 -6.60
N LEU A 117 9.57 -12.60 -7.78
CA LEU A 117 10.23 -13.56 -8.68
C LEU A 117 11.74 -13.36 -8.69
#